data_AF-A0A7V3CSM8-F1
#
_entry.id   AF-A0A7V3CSM8-F1
#
_cell.length_a   1.000
_cell.length_b   1.000
_cell.length_c   1.000
_cell.angle_alpha   90.00
_cell.angle_beta   90.00
_cell.angle_gamma   90.00
#
_symmetry.space_group_name_H-M   'P 1'
#
loop_
_entity.id
_entity.type
_entity.pdbx_description
1 polymer ?
#
loop_
_entity_poly.entity_id
_entity_poly.type
_entity_poly.pdbx_seq_one_letter_code
_entity_poly.pdbx_strand_id
1 'polypeptide(L)'
;MNAILAGTRKAINNWLRQFKTFINFDNHTYKIQESLLGIFKWGEFKPLPQLNYVLVFKNVFAKCEACSIDEFENNPHAYFQVSLVHNSNRRIIVHETKNKEEAFNMAKELGSQLHLRIKDSASNRREAVWLS
;
A
#
# COMPACT_ATOMS: atom_id res chain seq x y z
N MET A 1 10.69 5.16 18.63
CA MET A 1 10.20 4.43 17.45
C MET A 1 8.68 4.35 17.58
N ASN A 2 7.94 4.60 16.50
CA ASN A 2 6.48 4.47 16.54
C ASN A 2 6.12 2.99 16.44
N ALA A 3 5.54 2.42 17.48
CA ALA A 3 5.08 1.03 17.52
C ALA A 3 4.01 0.72 16.45
N ILE A 4 3.30 1.76 15.99
CA ILE A 4 2.20 1.64 15.05
C ILE A 4 2.43 2.55 13.85
N LEU A 5 2.47 1.97 12.66
CA LEU A 5 2.43 2.67 11.38
C LEU A 5 1.00 2.70 10.85
N ALA A 6 0.58 3.85 10.31
CA ALA A 6 -0.75 4.01 9.72
C ALA A 6 -0.65 4.50 8.27
N GLY A 7 -1.24 3.76 7.35
CA GLY A 7 -1.39 4.14 5.95
C GLY A 7 -2.85 4.40 5.57
N THR A 8 -3.05 5.18 4.50
CA THR A 8 -4.38 5.52 3.97
C THR A 8 -4.59 4.85 2.62
N ARG A 9 -5.81 4.38 2.36
CA ARG A 9 -6.19 3.84 1.04
C ARG A 9 -6.91 4.89 0.22
N LYS A 10 -6.17 5.92 -0.24
CA LYS A 10 -6.73 7.10 -0.92
C LYS A 10 -7.57 6.76 -2.15
N ALA A 11 -7.33 5.63 -2.83
CA ALA A 11 -8.10 5.27 -4.01
C ALA A 11 -9.58 4.98 -3.70
N ILE A 12 -9.85 4.32 -2.57
CA ILE A 12 -11.22 3.95 -2.19
C ILE A 12 -11.84 4.89 -1.15
N ASN A 13 -11.07 5.88 -0.68
CA ASN A 13 -11.53 6.87 0.28
C ASN A 13 -12.34 7.97 -0.42
N ASN A 14 -13.43 8.37 0.21
CA ASN A 14 -14.21 9.55 -0.15
C ASN A 14 -14.67 10.27 1.12
N TRP A 15 -15.50 11.32 0.96
CA TRP A 15 -15.99 12.13 2.08
C TRP A 15 -16.87 11.32 3.05
N LEU A 16 -17.58 10.31 2.54
CA LEU A 16 -18.48 9.47 3.32
C LEU A 16 -17.75 8.28 3.94
N ARG A 17 -16.89 7.58 3.18
CA ARG A 17 -16.26 6.32 3.58
C ARG A 17 -14.74 6.39 3.46
N GLN A 18 -14.04 6.07 4.54
CA GLN A 18 -12.58 6.13 4.62
C GLN A 18 -12.00 4.81 5.12
N PHE A 19 -10.84 4.45 4.60
CA PHE A 19 -10.09 3.26 4.93
C PHE A 19 -8.65 3.63 5.31
N LYS A 20 -8.22 3.07 6.44
CA LYS A 20 -6.85 3.15 6.94
C LYS A 20 -6.34 1.76 7.30
N THR A 21 -5.07 1.51 7.04
CA THR A 21 -4.41 0.28 7.47
C THR A 21 -3.41 0.62 8.54
N PHE A 22 -3.50 -0.05 9.68
CA PHE A 22 -2.57 0.08 10.79
C PHE A 22 -1.72 -1.18 10.86
N ILE A 23 -0.41 -1.01 11.01
CA ILE A 23 0.56 -2.08 11.26
C ILE A 23 1.14 -1.82 12.64
N ASN A 24 0.99 -2.77 13.56
CA ASN A 24 1.61 -2.74 14.87
C ASN A 24 2.80 -3.70 14.85
N PHE A 25 4.01 -3.13 14.95
CA PHE A 25 5.26 -3.88 14.85
C PHE A 25 5.55 -4.68 16.11
N ASP A 26 5.28 -4.13 17.30
CA ASP A 26 5.54 -4.80 18.57
C ASP A 26 4.70 -6.08 18.71
N ASN A 27 3.40 -5.95 18.44
CA ASN A 27 2.45 -7.06 18.60
C ASN A 27 2.33 -7.92 17.33
N HIS A 28 3.07 -7.61 16.27
CA HIS A 28 2.98 -8.31 14.98
C HIS A 28 1.53 -8.46 14.49
N THR A 29 0.76 -7.37 14.52
CA THR A 29 -0.65 -7.35 14.14
C THR A 29 -0.94 -6.24 13.14
N TYR A 30 -2.05 -6.37 12.41
CA TYR A 30 -2.55 -5.33 11.53
C TYR A 30 -4.05 -5.14 11.70
N LYS A 31 -4.53 -3.94 11.40
CA LYS A 31 -5.95 -3.60 11.37
C LYS A 31 -6.26 -2.83 10.11
N ILE A 32 -7.27 -3.27 9.37
CA ILE A 32 -7.91 -2.45 8.35
C ILE A 32 -9.10 -1.79 9.02
N GLN A 33 -9.00 -0.48 9.22
CA GLN A 33 -10.07 0.32 9.77
C GLN A 33 -10.88 0.92 8.63
N GLU A 34 -12.18 0.74 8.72
CA GLU A 34 -13.14 1.47 7.91
C GLU A 34 -13.81 2.53 8.79
N SER A 35 -14.14 3.66 8.18
CA SER A 35 -14.86 4.74 8.83
C SER A 35 -15.95 5.31 7.94
N LEU A 36 -17.09 5.65 8.56
CA LEU A 36 -18.19 6.37 7.95
C LEU A 36 -18.33 7.75 8.57
N LEU A 37 -18.40 8.78 7.73
CA LEU A 37 -18.43 10.21 8.08
C LEU A 37 -17.25 10.66 8.97
N GLY A 38 -16.19 9.86 9.09
CA GLY A 38 -15.08 10.09 10.01
C GLY A 38 -15.41 9.85 11.50
N ILE A 39 -16.67 9.54 11.83
CA ILE A 39 -17.17 9.41 13.20
C ILE A 39 -17.25 7.93 13.58
N PHE A 40 -17.99 7.15 12.81
CA PHE A 40 -18.12 5.72 13.04
C PHE A 40 -16.86 5.05 12.51
N LYS A 41 -16.16 4.28 13.35
CA LYS A 41 -14.90 3.60 13.02
C LYS A 41 -14.96 2.16 13.48
N TRP A 42 -14.65 1.21 12.61
CA TRP A 42 -14.63 -0.22 12.93
C TRP A 42 -13.46 -0.93 12.27
N GLY A 43 -13.15 -2.13 12.76
CA GLY A 43 -12.01 -2.94 12.36
C GLY A 43 -11.25 -3.44 13.57
N GLU A 44 -10.79 -4.68 13.48
CA GLU A 44 -10.10 -5.38 14.56
C GLU A 44 -8.65 -5.65 14.17
N PHE A 45 -7.77 -5.68 15.17
CA PHE A 45 -6.42 -6.16 14.97
C PHE A 45 -6.42 -7.67 14.77
N LYS A 46 -5.71 -8.12 13.75
CA LYS A 46 -5.48 -9.52 13.41
C LYS A 46 -3.98 -9.76 13.36
N PRO A 47 -3.51 -10.98 13.65
CA PRO A 47 -2.09 -11.32 13.48
C PRO A 47 -1.63 -11.04 12.05
N LEU A 48 -0.42 -10.50 11.90
CA LEU A 48 0.23 -10.42 10.60
C LEU A 48 0.49 -11.86 10.10
N PRO A 49 0.12 -12.18 8.85
CA PRO A 49 0.50 -13.44 8.26
C PRO A 49 2.01 -13.48 8.02
N GLN A 50 2.56 -14.65 7.66
CA GLN A 50 3.95 -14.73 7.22
C GLN A 50 4.15 -13.88 5.96
N LEU A 51 4.91 -12.79 6.12
CA LEU A 51 5.16 -11.83 5.06
C LEU A 51 6.33 -12.29 4.19
N ASN A 52 6.22 -12.08 2.88
CA ASN A 52 7.27 -12.41 1.93
C ASN A 52 8.10 -11.17 1.56
N TYR A 53 7.45 -10.05 1.26
CA TYR A 53 8.11 -8.81 0.85
C TYR A 53 7.15 -7.61 0.89
N VAL A 54 7.72 -6.41 0.84
CA VAL A 54 6.99 -5.16 0.58
C VAL A 54 6.93 -4.92 -0.93
N LEU A 55 5.75 -4.66 -1.48
CA LEU A 55 5.54 -4.36 -2.89
C LEU A 55 5.14 -2.89 -3.06
N VAL A 56 5.86 -2.17 -3.92
CA VAL A 56 5.43 -0.87 -4.44
C VAL A 56 4.97 -1.08 -5.88
N PHE A 57 3.72 -0.72 -6.17
CA PHE A 57 3.11 -0.89 -7.48
C PHE A 57 2.42 0.39 -7.93
N LYS A 58 2.56 0.77 -9.19
CA LYS A 58 1.82 1.90 -9.78
C LYS A 58 0.54 1.35 -10.40
N ASN A 59 -0.61 1.79 -9.91
CA ASN A 59 -1.92 1.40 -10.41
C ASN A 59 -2.61 2.59 -11.10
N VAL A 60 -3.53 2.31 -12.00
CA VAL A 60 -4.38 3.31 -12.68
C VAL A 60 -5.82 2.92 -12.45
N PHE A 61 -6.68 3.89 -12.13
CA PHE A 61 -8.11 3.62 -12.03
C PHE A 61 -8.63 3.09 -13.35
N ALA A 62 -9.17 1.87 -13.31
CA ALA A 62 -9.67 1.15 -14.47
C ALA A 62 -10.80 1.92 -15.18
N LYS A 63 -10.43 2.64 -16.24
CA LYS A 63 -11.29 3.01 -17.37
C LYS A 63 -10.54 2.96 -18.70
N CYS A 64 -9.41 2.26 -18.75
CA CYS A 64 -8.56 2.30 -19.92
C CYS A 64 -7.94 0.92 -20.18
N GLU A 65 -8.78 -0.04 -20.54
CA GLU A 65 -8.33 -1.33 -21.09
C GLU A 65 -7.51 -1.15 -22.38
N ALA A 66 -7.64 0.00 -23.05
CA ALA A 66 -6.94 0.35 -24.29
C ALA A 66 -5.87 1.44 -24.15
N CYS A 67 -5.53 1.89 -22.94
CA CYS A 67 -4.51 2.93 -22.80
C CYS A 67 -3.14 2.40 -23.26
N SER A 68 -2.48 3.18 -24.11
CA SER A 68 -1.08 3.00 -24.45
C SER A 68 -0.20 3.09 -23.19
N ILE A 69 1.03 2.56 -23.28
CA ILE A 69 1.98 2.60 -22.16
C ILE A 69 2.28 4.05 -21.74
N ASP A 70 2.37 4.97 -22.72
CA ASP A 70 2.61 6.39 -22.47
C ASP A 70 1.46 7.05 -21.70
N GLU A 71 0.21 6.67 -21.99
CA GLU A 71 -0.97 7.16 -21.26
C GLU A 71 -1.06 6.59 -19.84
N PHE A 72 -0.45 5.44 -19.58
CA PHE A 72 -0.35 4.87 -18.23
C PHE A 72 0.75 5.57 -17.41
N GLU A 73 1.91 5.83 -18.03
CA GLU A 73 3.03 6.50 -17.35
C GLU A 73 2.68 7.94 -16.97
N ASN A 74 1.98 8.65 -17.84
CA ASN A 74 1.57 10.05 -17.62
C ASN A 74 0.14 10.20 -17.09
N ASN A 75 -0.48 9.12 -16.61
CA ASN A 75 -1.89 9.17 -16.19
C ASN A 75 -2.08 10.05 -14.93
N PRO A 76 -2.89 11.12 -14.98
CA PRO A 76 -3.16 11.97 -13.81
C PRO A 76 -3.97 11.25 -12.70
N HIS A 77 -4.57 10.10 -13.03
CA HIS A 77 -5.29 9.21 -12.12
C HIS A 77 -4.45 8.01 -11.66
N ALA A 78 -3.18 7.93 -12.05
CA ALA A 78 -2.27 6.93 -11.47
C ALA A 78 -2.03 7.19 -9.99
N TYR A 79 -1.82 6.12 -9.23
CA TYR A 79 -1.41 6.17 -7.85
C TYR A 79 -0.44 5.04 -7.53
N PHE A 80 0.46 5.28 -6.59
CA PHE A 80 1.34 4.29 -6.01
C PHE A 80 0.64 3.58 -4.87
N GLN A 81 0.72 2.26 -4.84
CA GLN A 81 0.19 1.39 -3.81
C GLN A 81 1.35 0.65 -3.14
N VAL A 82 1.45 0.78 -1.83
CA VAL A 82 2.39 0.05 -0.97
C VAL A 82 1.63 -1.08 -0.29
N SER A 83 2.09 -2.31 -0.48
CA SER A 83 1.43 -3.52 0.01
C SER A 83 2.41 -4.46 0.70
N LEU A 84 1.95 -5.17 1.73
CA LEU A 84 2.66 -6.32 2.29
C LEU A 84 2.17 -7.57 1.57
N VAL A 85 3.07 -8.29 0.90
CA VAL A 85 2.75 -9.53 0.19
C VAL A 85 2.93 -10.72 1.12
N HIS A 86 1.96 -11.62 1.14
CA HIS A 86 1.97 -12.84 1.93
C HIS A 86 1.32 -14.00 1.16
N ASN A 87 1.56 -15.24 1.61
CA ASN A 87 0.98 -16.45 1.01
C ASN A 87 1.10 -16.47 -0.53
N SER A 88 2.33 -16.26 -1.02
CA SER A 88 2.73 -16.20 -2.43
C SER A 88 2.23 -14.98 -3.21
N ASN A 89 0.95 -14.61 -3.12
CA ASN A 89 0.40 -13.51 -3.93
C ASN A 89 -0.70 -12.66 -3.26
N ARG A 90 -1.10 -12.97 -2.02
CA ARG A 90 -2.09 -12.16 -1.28
C ARG A 90 -1.44 -10.88 -0.78
N ARG A 91 -2.23 -9.82 -0.63
CA ARG A 91 -1.72 -8.48 -0.34
C ARG A 91 -2.54 -7.80 0.74
N ILE A 92 -1.84 -7.26 1.74
CA ILE A 92 -2.40 -6.26 2.66
C ILE A 92 -1.99 -4.90 2.11
N ILE A 93 -2.96 -4.13 1.61
CA ILE A 93 -2.70 -2.78 1.09
C ILE A 93 -2.53 -1.85 2.29
N VAL A 94 -1.33 -1.29 2.46
CA VAL A 94 -1.00 -0.44 3.60
C VAL A 94 -1.29 1.02 3.26
N HIS A 95 -0.78 1.49 2.12
CA HIS A 95 -0.83 2.90 1.77
C HIS A 95 -1.00 3.12 0.27
N GLU A 96 -1.74 4.16 -0.10
CA GLU A 96 -1.93 4.60 -1.47
C GLU A 96 -1.74 6.12 -1.54
N THR A 97 -0.95 6.58 -2.51
CA THR A 97 -0.65 7.99 -2.71
C THR A 97 -0.34 8.30 -4.18
N LYS A 98 -0.49 9.57 -4.58
CA LYS A 98 0.00 10.05 -5.88
C LYS A 98 1.49 10.43 -5.85
N ASN A 99 2.08 10.59 -4.67
CA ASN A 99 3.48 10.98 -4.52
C ASN A 99 4.37 9.73 -4.49
N LYS A 100 5.29 9.63 -5.47
CA LYS A 100 6.25 8.52 -5.55
C LYS A 100 7.12 8.43 -4.30
N GLU A 101 7.71 9.53 -3.87
CA GLU A 101 8.62 9.58 -2.72
C GLU A 101 7.92 9.14 -1.43
N GLU A 102 6.69 9.60 -1.19
CA GLU A 102 5.87 9.18 -0.05
C GLU A 102 5.67 7.65 -0.04
N ALA A 103 5.38 7.05 -1.20
CA ALA A 103 5.21 5.59 -1.32
C ALA A 103 6.51 4.82 -1.04
N PHE A 104 7.65 5.29 -1.54
CA PHE A 104 8.94 4.63 -1.30
C PHE A 104 9.43 4.82 0.14
N ASN A 105 9.16 5.97 0.77
CA ASN A 105 9.48 6.19 2.18
C ASN A 105 8.66 5.25 3.07
N MET A 106 7.36 5.11 2.80
CA MET A 106 6.49 4.13 3.46
C MET A 106 7.00 2.69 3.27
N ALA A 107 7.44 2.33 2.06
CA ALA A 107 7.97 1.00 1.78
C ALA A 107 9.29 0.72 2.52
N LYS A 108 10.18 1.71 2.61
CA LYS A 108 11.44 1.64 3.37
C LYS A 108 11.19 1.47 4.87
N GLU A 109 10.24 2.23 5.42
CA GLU A 109 9.86 2.10 6.83
C GLU A 109 9.33 0.69 7.13
N LEU A 110 8.41 0.18 6.31
CA LEU A 110 7.89 -1.19 6.43
C LEU A 110 8.99 -2.24 6.27
N GLY A 111 9.86 -2.10 5.27
CA GLY A 111 10.96 -3.03 5.00
C GLY A 111 11.95 -3.10 6.16
N SER A 112 12.28 -1.95 6.75
CA SER A 112 13.18 -1.85 7.90
C SER A 112 12.57 -2.47 9.16
N GLN A 113 11.33 -2.10 9.51
CA GLN A 113 10.66 -2.56 10.74
C GLN A 113 10.29 -4.05 10.71
N LEU A 114 9.96 -4.60 9.52
CA LEU A 114 9.53 -5.99 9.36
C LEU A 114 10.65 -6.89 8.81
N HIS A 115 11.86 -6.36 8.60
CA HIS A 115 12.98 -7.05 7.98
C HIS A 115 12.64 -7.71 6.63
N LEU A 116 11.95 -6.95 5.77
CA LEU A 116 11.48 -7.42 4.47
C LEU A 116 12.20 -6.70 3.33
N ARG A 117 12.49 -7.46 2.26
CA ARG A 117 12.94 -6.88 0.99
C ARG A 117 11.81 -6.08 0.34
N ILE A 118 12.18 -5.06 -0.42
CA ILE A 118 11.23 -4.24 -1.17
C ILE A 118 11.31 -4.62 -2.65
N LYS A 119 10.16 -4.88 -3.26
CA LYS A 119 10.00 -5.08 -4.70
C LYS A 119 9.42 -3.81 -5.32
N ASP A 120 10.19 -3.16 -6.16
CA ASP A 120 9.74 -2.03 -6.98
C ASP A 120 9.15 -2.57 -8.28
N SER A 121 7.84 -2.46 -8.43
CA SER A 121 7.11 -2.69 -9.69
C SER A 121 6.39 -1.41 -10.14
N ALA A 122 6.79 -0.27 -9.60
CA ALA A 122 6.18 1.03 -9.81
C ALA A 122 7.03 1.92 -10.74
N SER A 123 8.37 1.85 -10.64
CA SER A 123 9.27 2.64 -11.48
C SER A 123 9.32 2.14 -12.93
N ASN A 124 9.35 0.82 -13.12
CA ASN A 124 9.27 0.18 -14.43
C ASN A 124 8.32 -1.02 -14.34
N ARG A 125 7.25 -1.04 -15.14
CA ARG A 125 6.25 -2.12 -15.13
C ARG A 125 6.74 -3.40 -15.80
N ARG A 126 7.63 -3.29 -16.78
CA ARG A 126 8.15 -4.44 -17.55
C ARG A 126 9.22 -5.19 -16.75
N GLU A 127 9.90 -4.49 -15.86
CA GLU A 127 11.03 -5.03 -15.11
C GLU A 127 10.90 -4.65 -13.64
N ALA A 128 10.30 -5.55 -12.86
CA ALA A 128 10.23 -5.38 -11.41
C ALA A 128 11.60 -5.66 -10.79
N VAL A 129 12.14 -4.70 -10.05
CA VAL A 129 13.46 -4.80 -9.42
C VAL A 129 13.34 -4.98 -7.92
N TRP A 130 14.28 -5.71 -7.34
CA TRP A 130 14.42 -5.79 -5.89
C TRP A 130 15.34 -4.69 -5.41
N LEU A 131 14.87 -3.90 -4.44
CA LEU A 131 15.70 -2.91 -3.78
C LEU A 131 16.50 -3.56 -2.65
N SER A 132 17.75 -3.14 -2.52
CA SER A 132 18.66 -3.48 -1.42
C SER A 132 18.30 -2.74 -0.14
#